data_AF-A0A6A6WCK0-F1
#
_entry.id   AF-A0A6A6WCK0-F1
#
_cell.length_a   1.000
_cell.length_b   1.000
_cell.length_c   1.000
_cell.angle_alpha   90.00
_cell.angle_beta   90.00
_cell.angle_gamma   90.00
#
_symmetry.space_group_name_H-M   'P 1'
#
loop_
_entity.id
_entity.type
_entity.pdbx_description
1 polymer ?
#
loop_
_entity_poly.entity_id
_entity_poly.type
_entity_poly.pdbx_seq_one_letter_code
_entity_poly.pdbx_strand_id
1 'polypeptide(L)'
;MCLACPVWSKMLMGKLSESSLDTVEFPHDGPDAMEIVLRIAHLQFDKILDSGLSHVILAQMANLVETHDLYHLIKAFSCRWLEYFCDEITVNSPSIAWVFGEEKMFKDCFIDLVKATNKQDDERGITERCIRELSTPAGIGDVIMSVRGKAIDRILSIFHIAMQGIENDTAMQCVVEESRCYGHRISMITEPLRRLKLLPLPSEGEEISVSVNNVEAELADTMQYPESDEQHEDCYDDIYR
;
A
#
# COMPACT_ATOMS: atom_id res chain seq x y z
N MET A 1 -23.01 28.59 -2.32
CA MET A 1 -23.04 27.15 -2.63
C MET A 1 -23.28 26.86 -4.12
N CYS A 2 -24.43 27.21 -4.73
CA CYS A 2 -24.72 26.82 -6.13
C CYS A 2 -23.67 27.26 -7.17
N LEU A 3 -23.01 28.41 -6.96
CA LEU A 3 -21.94 28.87 -7.85
C LEU A 3 -20.62 28.09 -7.69
N ALA A 4 -20.42 27.41 -6.55
CA ALA A 4 -19.19 26.72 -6.24
C ALA A 4 -19.19 25.25 -6.71
N CYS A 5 -20.37 24.68 -6.94
CA CYS A 5 -20.55 23.24 -7.14
C CYS A 5 -21.76 22.96 -8.06
N PRO A 6 -21.56 22.30 -9.22
CA PRO A 6 -22.63 21.94 -10.13
C PRO A 6 -23.68 21.01 -9.50
N VAL A 7 -23.25 20.10 -8.61
CA VAL A 7 -24.15 19.18 -7.89
C VAL A 7 -25.10 19.97 -6.99
N TRP A 8 -24.57 20.89 -6.18
CA TRP A 8 -25.40 21.75 -5.33
C TRP A 8 -26.31 22.66 -6.15
N SER A 9 -25.85 23.17 -7.31
CA SER A 9 -26.72 23.95 -8.20
C SER A 9 -27.91 23.12 -8.69
N LYS A 10 -27.69 21.87 -9.11
CA LYS A 10 -28.78 20.98 -9.56
C LYS A 10 -29.70 20.59 -8.41
N MET A 11 -29.16 20.37 -7.22
CA MET A 11 -29.93 19.98 -6.04
C MET A 11 -30.82 21.12 -5.52
N LEU A 12 -30.26 22.32 -5.38
CA LEU A 12 -30.95 23.46 -4.74
C LEU A 12 -31.78 24.30 -5.73
N MET A 13 -31.47 24.29 -7.02
CA MET A 13 -32.19 25.07 -8.04
C MET A 13 -32.86 24.21 -9.12
N GLY A 14 -32.65 22.89 -9.09
CA GLY A 14 -33.23 21.97 -10.08
C GLY A 14 -34.64 21.55 -9.73
N LYS A 15 -35.05 20.41 -10.30
CA LYS A 15 -36.39 19.81 -10.11
C LYS A 15 -36.44 18.76 -9.01
N LEU A 16 -35.38 18.67 -8.20
CA LEU A 16 -35.32 17.74 -7.08
C LEU A 16 -36.12 18.29 -5.89
N SER A 17 -36.58 17.41 -5.00
CA SER A 17 -37.36 17.77 -3.81
C SER A 17 -36.63 18.77 -2.90
N GLU A 18 -35.31 18.65 -2.86
CA GLU A 18 -34.37 19.43 -2.06
C GLU A 18 -34.42 20.91 -2.40
N SER A 19 -34.80 21.28 -3.62
CA SER A 19 -34.97 22.67 -4.04
C SER A 19 -36.10 23.41 -3.30
N SER A 20 -37.01 22.68 -2.66
CA SER A 20 -38.14 23.22 -1.90
C SER A 20 -37.98 23.12 -0.39
N LEU A 21 -36.87 22.54 0.09
CA LEU A 21 -36.59 22.37 1.50
C LEU A 21 -35.80 23.58 2.04
N ASP A 22 -36.15 24.02 3.25
CA ASP A 22 -35.37 25.03 3.97
C ASP A 22 -34.02 24.46 4.49
N THR A 23 -33.98 23.14 4.70
CA THR A 23 -32.81 22.41 5.21
C THR A 23 -32.60 21.15 4.40
N VAL A 24 -31.36 20.91 3.97
CA VAL A 24 -30.93 19.67 3.30
C VAL A 24 -29.90 18.97 4.19
N GLU A 25 -30.11 17.69 4.46
CA GLU A 25 -29.22 16.89 5.28
C GLU A 25 -28.15 16.18 4.43
N PHE A 26 -26.93 16.10 4.95
CA PHE A 26 -25.80 15.39 4.33
C PHE A 26 -25.24 14.34 5.29
N PRO A 27 -25.98 13.25 5.60
CA PRO A 27 -25.65 12.33 6.69
C PRO A 27 -24.35 11.52 6.46
N HIS A 28 -23.86 11.46 5.23
CA HIS A 28 -22.64 10.72 4.86
C HIS A 28 -21.42 11.61 4.71
N ASP A 29 -21.60 12.93 4.83
CA ASP A 29 -20.54 13.91 4.65
C ASP A 29 -19.87 14.22 5.98
N GLY A 30 -18.54 14.21 6.01
CA GLY A 30 -17.78 14.59 7.19
C GLY A 30 -18.00 16.08 7.52
N PRO A 31 -18.52 16.44 8.71
CA PRO A 31 -18.88 17.82 9.02
C PRO A 31 -17.68 18.77 8.99
N ASP A 32 -16.52 18.31 9.46
CA ASP A 32 -15.28 19.10 9.46
C ASP A 32 -14.79 19.39 8.04
N ALA A 33 -14.80 18.38 7.17
CA ALA A 33 -14.44 18.56 5.76
C ALA A 33 -15.44 19.47 5.03
N MET A 34 -16.74 19.28 5.27
CA MET A 34 -17.79 20.13 4.69
C MET A 34 -17.64 21.59 5.13
N GLU A 35 -17.33 21.83 6.41
CA GLU A 35 -17.07 23.19 6.91
C GLU A 35 -15.90 23.84 6.16
N ILE A 36 -14.80 23.12 5.93
CA ILE A 36 -13.66 23.64 5.15
C ILE A 36 -14.10 23.99 3.72
N VAL A 37 -14.82 23.10 3.03
CA VAL A 37 -15.33 23.37 1.68
C VAL A 37 -16.22 24.62 1.66
N LEU A 38 -17.12 24.75 2.64
CA LEU A 38 -18.01 25.91 2.75
C LEU A 38 -17.24 27.20 3.04
N ARG A 39 -16.19 27.15 3.85
CA ARG A 39 -15.29 28.29 4.09
C ARG A 39 -14.60 28.70 2.80
N ILE A 40 -14.08 27.74 2.01
CA ILE A 40 -13.48 28.02 0.69
C ILE A 40 -14.52 28.63 -0.26
N ALA A 41 -15.71 28.05 -0.36
CA ALA A 41 -16.79 28.53 -1.21
C ALA A 41 -17.26 29.95 -0.87
N HIS A 42 -17.09 30.39 0.38
CA HIS A 42 -17.40 31.74 0.85
C HIS A 42 -16.17 32.63 1.03
N LEU A 43 -15.00 32.22 0.50
CA LEU A 43 -13.74 32.99 0.52
C LEU A 43 -13.24 33.33 1.95
N GLN A 44 -13.58 32.50 2.94
CA GLN A 44 -13.15 32.65 4.34
C GLN A 44 -11.81 31.92 4.59
N PHE A 45 -10.79 32.27 3.81
CA PHE A 45 -9.51 31.56 3.82
C PHE A 45 -8.73 31.73 5.13
N ASP A 46 -8.93 32.84 5.83
CA ASP A 46 -8.37 33.14 7.15
C ASP A 46 -8.79 32.12 8.23
N LYS A 47 -9.90 31.42 7.99
CA LYS A 47 -10.42 30.38 8.88
C LYS A 47 -9.97 28.97 8.50
N ILE A 48 -9.23 28.79 7.42
CA ILE A 48 -8.73 27.47 7.03
C ILE A 48 -7.39 27.25 7.73
N LEU A 49 -7.19 26.05 8.30
CA LEU A 49 -5.96 25.73 9.02
C LEU A 49 -4.75 25.82 8.10
N ASP A 50 -3.78 26.63 8.50
CA ASP A 50 -2.48 26.77 7.82
C ASP A 50 -1.57 25.55 8.06
N SER A 51 -1.80 24.78 9.12
CA SER A 51 -0.96 23.67 9.57
C SER A 51 -1.20 22.34 8.82
N GLY A 52 -1.83 22.38 7.65
CA GLY A 52 -2.28 21.18 6.95
C GLY A 52 -3.55 20.57 7.55
N LEU A 53 -4.03 19.49 6.91
CA LEU A 53 -5.21 18.75 7.33
C LEU A 53 -4.80 17.38 7.86
N SER A 54 -5.52 16.87 8.86
CA SER A 54 -5.30 15.50 9.33
C SER A 54 -5.70 14.48 8.27
N HIS A 55 -5.14 13.26 8.36
CA HIS A 55 -5.47 12.16 7.45
C HIS A 55 -6.97 11.89 7.37
N VAL A 56 -7.64 11.89 8.52
CA VAL A 56 -9.10 11.69 8.62
C VAL A 56 -9.86 12.77 7.85
N ILE A 57 -9.49 14.04 7.99
CA ILE A 57 -10.14 15.14 7.28
C ILE A 57 -9.86 15.06 5.77
N LEU A 58 -8.65 14.67 5.36
CA LEU A 58 -8.30 14.48 3.95
C LEU A 58 -9.09 13.35 3.29
N ALA A 59 -9.30 12.24 4.00
CA ALA A 59 -10.15 11.15 3.51
C ALA A 59 -11.61 11.61 3.34
N GLN A 60 -12.15 12.36 4.31
CA GLN A 60 -13.49 12.95 4.22
C GLN A 60 -13.57 13.96 3.06
N MET A 61 -12.54 14.78 2.87
CA MET A 61 -12.45 15.74 1.77
C MET A 61 -12.43 15.03 0.42
N ALA A 62 -11.68 13.94 0.28
CA ALA A 62 -11.66 13.15 -0.94
C ALA A 62 -13.07 12.62 -1.30
N ASN A 63 -13.79 12.07 -0.32
CA ASN A 63 -15.18 11.63 -0.52
C ASN A 63 -16.10 12.78 -0.96
N LEU A 64 -15.97 13.96 -0.34
CA LEU A 64 -16.75 15.14 -0.73
C LEU A 64 -16.45 15.58 -2.17
N VAL A 65 -15.18 15.60 -2.53
CA VAL A 65 -14.74 16.03 -3.87
C VAL A 65 -15.28 15.13 -4.94
N GLU A 66 -15.22 13.82 -4.71
CA GLU A 66 -15.77 12.81 -5.63
C GLU A 66 -17.30 12.91 -5.71
N THR A 67 -17.99 13.02 -4.57
CA THR A 67 -19.47 13.01 -4.51
C THR A 67 -20.08 14.31 -5.05
N HIS A 68 -19.46 15.45 -4.77
CA HIS A 68 -20.01 16.77 -5.08
C HIS A 68 -19.29 17.49 -6.22
N ASP A 69 -18.35 16.84 -6.92
CA ASP A 69 -17.58 17.45 -8.04
C ASP A 69 -16.89 18.77 -7.62
N LEU A 70 -16.18 18.74 -6.48
CA LEU A 70 -15.57 19.94 -5.87
C LEU A 70 -14.10 20.13 -6.26
N TYR A 71 -13.57 19.32 -7.19
CA TYR A 71 -12.13 19.30 -7.52
C TYR A 71 -11.60 20.69 -7.87
N HIS A 72 -12.34 21.46 -8.67
CA HIS A 72 -11.94 22.81 -9.07
C HIS A 72 -11.88 23.81 -7.91
N LEU A 73 -12.69 23.61 -6.87
CA LEU A 73 -12.76 24.49 -5.71
C LEU A 73 -11.55 24.28 -4.79
N ILE A 74 -11.16 23.03 -4.60
CA ILE A 74 -10.14 22.63 -3.62
C ILE A 74 -8.72 22.51 -4.20
N LYS A 75 -8.57 22.41 -5.53
CA LYS A 75 -7.26 22.21 -6.20
C LYS A 75 -6.20 23.23 -5.80
N ALA A 76 -6.58 24.49 -5.55
CA ALA A 76 -5.62 25.52 -5.16
C ALA A 76 -4.97 25.26 -3.78
N PHE A 77 -5.56 24.38 -2.96
CA PHE A 77 -5.10 24.08 -1.61
C PHE A 77 -4.51 22.67 -1.47
N SER A 78 -4.80 21.78 -2.42
CA SER A 78 -4.47 20.35 -2.31
C SER A 78 -2.98 20.10 -2.12
N CYS A 79 -2.11 20.76 -2.90
CA CYS A 79 -0.67 20.55 -2.81
C CYS A 79 -0.16 20.79 -1.37
N ARG A 80 -0.58 21.88 -0.73
CA ARG A 80 -0.18 22.20 0.65
C ARG A 80 -0.73 21.21 1.66
N TRP A 81 -1.94 20.72 1.49
CA TRP A 81 -2.51 19.73 2.41
C TRP A 81 -1.80 18.37 2.29
N LEU A 82 -1.34 18.02 1.10
CA LEU A 82 -0.68 16.75 0.82
C LEU A 82 0.82 16.75 1.15
N GLU A 83 1.47 17.91 1.31
CA GLU A 83 2.86 18.01 1.78
C GLU A 83 3.08 17.32 3.14
N TYR A 84 2.08 17.34 4.02
CA TYR A 84 2.13 16.72 5.35
C TYR A 84 1.66 15.27 5.37
N PHE A 85 1.31 14.72 4.20
CA PHE A 85 0.67 13.42 4.10
C PHE A 85 1.69 12.27 3.98
N CYS A 86 2.93 12.54 3.58
CA CYS A 86 3.89 11.51 3.18
C CYS A 86 4.42 10.61 4.31
N ASP A 87 4.17 10.93 5.57
CA ASP A 87 4.83 10.23 6.69
C ASP A 87 4.13 8.92 7.09
N GLU A 88 2.84 8.75 6.81
CA GLU A 88 2.09 7.54 7.20
C GLU A 88 1.07 7.12 6.15
N ILE A 89 1.40 6.06 5.40
CA ILE A 89 0.51 5.50 4.39
C ILE A 89 -0.54 4.66 5.07
N THR A 90 -1.76 5.17 5.07
CA THR A 90 -2.96 4.39 5.44
C THR A 90 -3.63 3.80 4.21
N VAL A 91 -4.61 2.93 4.43
CA VAL A 91 -5.40 2.31 3.34
C VAL A 91 -6.04 3.36 2.43
N ASN A 92 -6.51 4.50 2.95
CA ASN A 92 -7.20 5.54 2.17
C ASN A 92 -6.26 6.43 1.34
N SER A 93 -4.95 6.26 1.49
CA SER A 93 -3.94 7.11 0.86
C SER A 93 -3.99 7.16 -0.66
N PRO A 94 -4.15 6.03 -1.37
CA PRO A 94 -4.33 6.06 -2.81
C PRO A 94 -5.62 6.79 -3.21
N SER A 95 -6.73 6.61 -2.50
CA SER A 95 -7.99 7.31 -2.81
C SER A 95 -7.83 8.83 -2.70
N ILE A 96 -7.15 9.28 -1.66
CA ILE A 96 -6.83 10.71 -1.46
C ILE A 96 -5.99 11.20 -2.66
N ALA A 97 -4.83 10.57 -2.92
CA ALA A 97 -3.96 10.97 -4.02
C ALA A 97 -4.67 10.99 -5.39
N TRP A 98 -5.52 9.98 -5.64
CA TRP A 98 -6.32 9.87 -6.85
C TRP A 98 -7.29 11.04 -7.03
N VAL A 99 -8.11 11.33 -6.01
CA VAL A 99 -9.12 12.38 -6.07
C VAL A 99 -8.49 13.76 -6.22
N PHE A 100 -7.33 13.99 -5.60
CA PHE A 100 -6.58 15.24 -5.75
C PHE A 100 -5.73 15.32 -7.04
N GLY A 101 -5.64 14.22 -7.82
CA GLY A 101 -4.90 14.18 -9.08
C GLY A 101 -3.38 14.15 -8.91
N GLU A 102 -2.87 13.72 -7.76
CA GLU A 102 -1.43 13.62 -7.47
C GLU A 102 -0.89 12.24 -7.93
N GLU A 103 -0.59 12.11 -9.22
CA GLU A 103 -0.22 10.85 -9.85
C GLU A 103 1.01 10.17 -9.20
N LYS A 104 2.04 10.94 -8.86
CA LYS A 104 3.26 10.40 -8.24
C LYS A 104 2.93 9.78 -6.87
N MET A 105 2.26 10.57 -6.03
CA MET A 105 1.84 10.13 -4.70
C MET A 105 0.91 8.92 -4.77
N PHE A 106 0.02 8.87 -5.76
CA PHE A 106 -0.84 7.71 -5.99
C PHE A 106 -0.03 6.44 -6.27
N LYS A 107 0.99 6.52 -7.14
CA LYS A 107 1.87 5.38 -7.45
C LYS A 107 2.67 4.92 -6.23
N ASP A 108 3.24 5.87 -5.48
CA ASP A 108 4.03 5.57 -4.29
C ASP A 108 3.14 4.87 -3.24
N CYS A 109 1.97 5.45 -2.93
CA CYS A 109 0.99 4.83 -2.02
C CYS A 109 0.53 3.45 -2.50
N PHE A 110 0.35 3.27 -3.81
CA PHE A 110 -0.05 1.99 -4.39
C PHE A 110 1.02 0.91 -4.20
N ILE A 111 2.30 1.25 -4.42
CA ILE A 111 3.43 0.33 -4.22
C ILE A 111 3.49 -0.10 -2.76
N ASP A 112 3.42 0.85 -1.83
CA ASP A 112 3.49 0.55 -0.41
C ASP A 112 2.29 -0.27 0.07
N LEU A 113 1.12 -0.02 -0.50
CA LEU A 113 -0.08 -0.81 -0.24
C LEU A 113 0.07 -2.25 -0.74
N VAL A 114 0.55 -2.47 -1.98
CA VAL A 114 0.89 -3.81 -2.51
C VAL A 114 1.84 -4.54 -1.58
N LYS A 115 2.85 -3.82 -1.06
CA LYS A 115 3.88 -4.40 -0.21
C LYS A 115 3.37 -4.76 1.19
N ALA A 116 2.54 -3.92 1.77
CA ALA A 116 2.01 -4.07 3.13
C ALA A 116 0.77 -4.99 3.21
N THR A 117 0.10 -5.26 2.09
CA THR A 117 -1.15 -6.04 2.11
C THR A 117 -0.92 -7.50 2.51
N ASN A 118 -1.68 -7.96 3.50
CA ASN A 118 -1.77 -9.36 3.96
C ASN A 118 -3.16 -9.93 3.58
N LYS A 119 -3.26 -11.24 3.32
CA LYS A 119 -4.58 -11.89 3.16
C LYS A 119 -5.22 -12.29 4.49
N GLN A 120 -4.41 -12.61 5.49
CA GLN A 120 -4.91 -12.93 6.81
C GLN A 120 -5.28 -11.65 7.55
N ASP A 121 -6.39 -11.74 8.29
CA ASP A 121 -6.83 -10.73 9.24
C ASP A 121 -5.92 -10.82 10.47
N ASP A 122 -4.69 -10.31 10.34
CA ASP A 122 -3.86 -10.02 11.50
C ASP A 122 -4.23 -8.62 12.01
N GLU A 123 -4.30 -8.43 13.33
CA GLU A 123 -4.74 -7.16 13.95
C GLU A 123 -3.79 -5.97 13.65
N ARG A 124 -2.74 -6.16 12.84
CA ARG A 124 -1.63 -5.22 12.67
C ARG A 124 -1.28 -4.88 11.23
N GLY A 125 -2.03 -5.37 10.24
CA GLY A 125 -1.73 -5.18 8.83
C GLY A 125 -2.86 -4.53 8.03
N ILE A 126 -2.53 -4.13 6.79
CA ILE A 126 -3.55 -3.81 5.79
C ILE A 126 -4.03 -5.12 5.21
N THR A 127 -5.31 -5.44 5.39
CA THR A 127 -5.87 -6.72 4.94
C THR A 127 -6.51 -6.60 3.57
N GLU A 128 -6.64 -7.71 2.86
CA GLU A 128 -7.40 -7.76 1.60
C GLU A 128 -8.81 -7.17 1.75
N ARG A 129 -9.44 -7.34 2.92
CA ARG A 129 -10.72 -6.72 3.23
C ARG A 129 -10.64 -5.19 3.17
N CYS A 130 -9.63 -4.59 3.82
CA CYS A 130 -9.41 -3.15 3.77
C CYS A 130 -9.24 -2.67 2.32
N ILE A 131 -8.52 -3.42 1.48
CA ILE A 131 -8.33 -3.10 0.06
C ILE A 131 -9.65 -3.13 -0.72
N ARG A 132 -10.50 -4.14 -0.46
CA ARG A 132 -11.81 -4.27 -1.12
C ARG A 132 -12.80 -3.20 -0.69
N GLU A 133 -12.64 -2.65 0.51
CA GLU A 133 -13.46 -1.56 1.05
C GLU A 133 -12.98 -0.17 0.60
N LEU A 134 -11.91 -0.09 -0.20
CA LEU A 134 -11.39 1.20 -0.69
C LEU A 134 -12.36 1.90 -1.64
N SER A 135 -12.59 3.19 -1.37
CA SER A 135 -13.17 4.15 -2.32
C SER A 135 -12.17 4.45 -3.44
N THR A 136 -11.86 3.46 -4.27
CA THR A 136 -10.99 3.60 -5.45
C THR A 136 -11.78 3.22 -6.70
N PRO A 137 -11.35 3.68 -7.89
CA PRO A 137 -11.88 3.18 -9.15
C PRO A 137 -11.98 1.66 -9.17
N ALA A 138 -13.10 1.15 -9.70
CA ALA A 138 -13.37 -0.28 -9.77
C ALA A 138 -12.20 -1.06 -10.38
N GLY A 139 -11.83 -2.17 -9.74
CA GLY A 139 -10.75 -3.06 -10.16
C GLY A 139 -9.37 -2.75 -9.56
N ILE A 140 -9.17 -1.61 -8.89
CA ILE A 140 -7.87 -1.31 -8.25
C ILE A 140 -7.51 -2.35 -7.19
N GLY A 141 -8.47 -2.79 -6.37
CA GLY A 141 -8.23 -3.83 -5.37
C GLY A 141 -7.76 -5.15 -6.00
N ASP A 142 -8.38 -5.56 -7.12
CA ASP A 142 -7.97 -6.76 -7.85
C ASP A 142 -6.55 -6.62 -8.43
N VAL A 143 -6.19 -5.44 -8.91
CA VAL A 143 -4.83 -5.15 -9.40
C VAL A 143 -3.83 -5.23 -8.24
N ILE A 144 -4.12 -4.65 -7.07
CA ILE A 144 -3.26 -4.73 -5.89
C ILE A 144 -2.99 -6.19 -5.52
N MET A 145 -4.05 -6.99 -5.42
CA MET A 145 -3.93 -8.41 -5.06
C MET A 145 -3.18 -9.22 -6.13
N SER A 146 -3.42 -8.94 -7.42
CA SER A 146 -2.72 -9.59 -8.52
C SER A 146 -1.22 -9.25 -8.55
N VAL A 147 -0.88 -7.97 -8.39
CA VAL A 147 0.52 -7.51 -8.38
C VAL A 147 1.25 -8.07 -7.16
N ARG A 148 0.60 -8.07 -5.98
CA ARG A 148 1.13 -8.70 -4.76
C ARG A 148 1.45 -10.17 -4.99
N GLY A 149 0.51 -10.94 -5.53
CA GLY A 149 0.72 -12.37 -5.82
C GLY A 149 1.94 -12.60 -6.70
N LYS A 150 2.01 -11.89 -7.84
CA LYS A 150 3.15 -11.96 -8.76
C LYS A 150 4.48 -11.58 -8.13
N ALA A 151 4.49 -10.60 -7.23
CA ALA A 151 5.70 -10.18 -6.53
C ALA A 151 6.21 -11.31 -5.61
N ILE A 152 5.30 -11.94 -4.84
CA ILE A 152 5.64 -13.07 -3.97
C ILE A 152 6.09 -14.27 -4.81
N ASP A 153 5.37 -14.63 -5.88
CA ASP A 153 5.75 -15.73 -6.78
C ASP A 153 7.16 -15.52 -7.34
N ARG A 154 7.49 -14.28 -7.74
CA ARG A 154 8.83 -13.95 -8.23
C ARG A 154 9.90 -14.11 -7.15
N ILE A 155 9.63 -13.71 -5.92
CA ILE A 155 10.57 -13.93 -4.80
C ILE A 155 10.74 -15.44 -4.57
N LEU A 156 9.65 -16.20 -4.47
CA LEU A 156 9.69 -17.64 -4.24
C LEU A 156 10.35 -18.43 -5.37
N SER A 157 10.27 -17.95 -6.61
CA SER A 157 10.97 -18.58 -7.75
C SER A 157 12.49 -18.65 -7.54
N ILE A 158 13.07 -17.68 -6.83
CA ILE A 158 14.50 -17.68 -6.48
C ILE A 158 14.80 -18.85 -5.54
N PHE A 159 13.93 -19.10 -4.56
CA PHE A 159 14.06 -20.22 -3.62
C PHE A 159 13.87 -21.56 -4.32
N HIS A 160 12.90 -21.66 -5.24
CA HIS A 160 12.70 -22.87 -6.05
C HIS A 160 13.96 -23.19 -6.86
N ILE A 161 14.54 -22.21 -7.56
CA ILE A 161 15.78 -22.39 -8.34
C ILE A 161 16.94 -22.80 -7.42
N ALA A 162 17.10 -22.14 -6.27
CA ALA A 162 18.17 -22.46 -5.33
C ALA A 162 18.05 -23.88 -4.76
N MET A 163 16.85 -24.28 -4.35
CA MET A 163 16.58 -25.63 -3.84
C MET A 163 16.81 -26.70 -4.92
N GLN A 164 16.35 -26.48 -6.15
CA GLN A 164 16.62 -27.37 -7.28
C GLN A 164 18.12 -27.46 -7.59
N GLY A 165 18.87 -26.37 -7.50
CA GLY A 165 20.31 -26.36 -7.69
C GLY A 165 21.05 -27.22 -6.66
N ILE A 166 20.59 -27.16 -5.40
CA ILE A 166 21.10 -27.98 -4.29
C ILE A 166 20.77 -29.46 -4.51
N GLU A 167 19.53 -29.79 -4.88
CA GLU A 167 19.10 -31.17 -5.13
C GLU A 167 19.82 -31.83 -6.31
N ASN A 168 20.11 -31.06 -7.37
CA ASN A 168 20.79 -31.56 -8.57
C ASN A 168 22.32 -31.53 -8.47
N ASP A 169 22.89 -31.16 -7.31
CA ASP A 169 24.34 -30.97 -7.11
C ASP A 169 24.99 -30.01 -8.13
N THR A 170 24.20 -29.05 -8.62
CA THR A 170 24.63 -28.04 -9.61
C THR A 170 24.93 -26.68 -8.97
N ALA A 171 24.55 -26.49 -7.71
CA ALA A 171 24.80 -25.27 -6.98
C ALA A 171 26.20 -25.30 -6.33
N MET A 172 27.12 -24.43 -6.79
CA MET A 172 28.47 -24.17 -6.23
C MET A 172 28.92 -25.17 -5.15
N GLN A 173 29.66 -26.20 -5.55
CA GLN A 173 30.30 -27.11 -4.61
C GLN A 173 31.25 -26.28 -3.75
N CYS A 174 31.03 -26.29 -2.43
CA CYS A 174 31.99 -25.72 -1.50
C CYS A 174 33.32 -26.42 -1.73
N VAL A 175 34.39 -25.66 -1.96
CA VAL A 175 35.76 -26.16 -2.22
C VAL A 175 36.22 -27.12 -1.11
N VAL A 176 35.66 -26.99 0.09
CA VAL A 176 36.01 -27.77 1.27
C VAL A 176 35.28 -29.13 1.33
N GLU A 177 34.33 -29.42 0.44
CA GLU A 177 33.55 -30.68 0.35
C GLU A 177 32.92 -31.18 1.67
N GLU A 178 32.84 -30.34 2.70
CA GLU A 178 32.28 -30.73 3.99
C GLU A 178 30.75 -30.72 3.95
N SER A 179 30.14 -31.85 4.35
CA SER A 179 28.69 -32.02 4.53
C SER A 179 28.04 -30.95 5.42
N ARG A 180 28.83 -30.26 6.25
CA ARG A 180 28.41 -29.13 7.09
C ARG A 180 28.02 -27.89 6.27
N CYS A 181 28.72 -27.61 5.18
CA CYS A 181 28.43 -26.48 4.30
C CYS A 181 27.08 -26.65 3.59
N TYR A 182 26.75 -27.89 3.19
CA TYR A 182 25.46 -28.22 2.59
C TYR A 182 24.29 -27.97 3.56
N GLY A 183 24.39 -28.47 4.79
CA GLY A 183 23.37 -28.27 5.82
C GLY A 183 23.16 -26.79 6.16
N HIS A 184 24.24 -26.02 6.23
CA HIS A 184 24.17 -24.58 6.48
C HIS A 184 23.44 -23.84 5.35
N ARG A 185 23.77 -24.12 4.08
CA ARG A 185 23.10 -23.50 2.91
C ARG A 185 21.60 -23.80 2.87
N ILE A 186 21.23 -25.06 3.10
CA ILE A 186 19.81 -25.43 3.21
C ILE A 186 19.15 -24.67 4.35
N SER A 187 19.81 -24.55 5.50
CA SER A 187 19.26 -23.82 6.65
C SER A 187 19.04 -22.35 6.33
N MET A 188 19.99 -21.68 5.67
CA MET A 188 19.86 -20.27 5.28
C MET A 188 18.67 -20.02 4.35
N ILE A 189 18.36 -20.98 3.47
CA ILE A 189 17.24 -20.87 2.53
C ILE A 189 15.92 -21.26 3.21
N THR A 190 15.92 -22.36 3.97
CA THR A 190 14.68 -22.95 4.51
C THR A 190 14.20 -22.32 5.80
N GLU A 191 15.07 -21.72 6.62
CA GLU A 191 14.69 -21.15 7.91
C GLU A 191 13.74 -19.93 7.78
N PRO A 192 14.05 -18.88 6.99
CA PRO A 192 13.10 -17.78 6.81
C PRO A 192 11.77 -18.26 6.20
N LEU A 193 11.81 -19.19 5.24
CA LEU A 193 10.58 -19.79 4.69
C LEU A 193 9.77 -20.54 5.76
N ARG A 194 10.44 -21.24 6.68
CA ARG A 194 9.81 -21.93 7.82
C ARG A 194 9.14 -20.93 8.77
N ARG A 195 9.82 -19.82 9.11
CA ARG A 195 9.26 -18.76 9.96
C ARG A 195 8.04 -18.10 9.34
N LEU A 196 8.06 -17.90 8.02
CA LEU A 196 6.92 -17.42 7.24
C LEU A 196 5.83 -18.48 6.99
N LYS A 197 6.04 -19.73 7.43
CA LYS A 197 5.14 -20.88 7.16
C LYS A 197 4.91 -21.14 5.66
N LEU A 198 5.93 -20.88 4.85
CA LEU A 198 5.97 -21.14 3.41
C LEU A 198 6.69 -22.45 3.08
N LEU A 199 6.79 -23.38 4.04
CA LEU A 199 7.28 -24.73 3.78
C LEU A 199 6.16 -25.76 4.01
N PRO A 200 5.91 -26.68 3.06
CA PRO A 200 6.58 -26.80 1.75
C PRO A 200 6.36 -25.56 0.87
N LEU A 201 7.32 -25.30 -0.03
CA LEU A 201 7.26 -24.13 -0.90
C LEU A 201 5.95 -24.16 -1.70
N PRO A 202 5.15 -23.08 -1.65
CA PRO A 202 3.92 -22.99 -2.42
C PRO A 202 4.19 -23.17 -3.92
N SER A 203 3.23 -23.77 -4.61
CA SER A 203 3.24 -23.83 -6.08
C SER A 203 2.93 -22.45 -6.67
N GLU A 204 3.33 -22.21 -7.92
CA GLU A 204 3.01 -20.94 -8.59
C GLU A 204 1.49 -20.69 -8.61
N GLY A 205 1.07 -19.51 -8.15
CA GLY A 205 -0.33 -19.13 -8.04
C GLY A 205 -1.07 -19.70 -6.82
N GLU A 206 -0.39 -20.45 -5.94
CA GLU A 206 -0.97 -20.85 -4.66
C GLU A 206 -1.19 -19.63 -3.76
N GLU A 207 -2.25 -19.68 -2.98
CA GLU A 207 -2.68 -18.55 -2.17
C GLU A 207 -1.78 -18.35 -0.96
N ILE A 208 -0.95 -17.30 -1.00
CA ILE A 208 -0.02 -16.96 0.08
C ILE A 208 -0.59 -15.85 0.95
N SER A 209 -0.59 -16.05 2.26
CA SER A 209 -1.14 -15.09 3.22
C SER A 209 -0.21 -13.92 3.49
N VAL A 210 1.08 -14.15 3.70
CA VAL A 210 2.05 -13.13 4.15
C VAL A 210 2.19 -11.93 3.19
N SER A 211 2.52 -10.75 3.72
CA SER A 211 2.79 -9.56 2.89
C SER A 211 4.17 -9.63 2.23
N VAL A 212 4.40 -8.82 1.18
CA VAL A 212 5.73 -8.72 0.55
C VAL A 212 6.74 -8.17 1.54
N ASN A 213 6.36 -7.18 2.35
CA ASN A 213 7.22 -6.62 3.40
C ASN A 213 7.66 -7.68 4.42
N ASN A 214 6.78 -8.59 4.81
CA ASN A 214 7.16 -9.68 5.73
C ASN A 214 8.16 -10.62 5.08
N VAL A 215 7.96 -10.96 3.80
CA VAL A 215 8.92 -11.76 3.06
C VAL A 215 10.26 -11.04 2.98
N GLU A 216 10.29 -9.78 2.53
CA GLU A 216 11.53 -8.98 2.42
C GLU A 216 12.26 -8.88 3.77
N ALA A 217 11.55 -8.61 4.87
CA ALA A 217 12.13 -8.47 6.20
C ALA A 217 12.79 -9.77 6.70
N GLU A 218 12.10 -10.90 6.56
CA GLU A 218 12.63 -12.21 6.98
C GLU A 218 13.85 -12.64 6.14
N LEU A 219 13.86 -12.27 4.86
CA LEU A 219 15.01 -12.51 3.99
C LEU A 219 16.19 -11.61 4.35
N ALA A 220 15.95 -10.32 4.60
CA ALA A 220 16.99 -9.38 5.01
C ALA A 220 17.66 -9.78 6.33
N ASP A 221 16.89 -10.27 7.30
CA ASP A 221 17.42 -10.78 8.58
C ASP A 221 18.32 -12.00 8.37
N THR A 222 17.94 -12.89 7.46
CA THR A 222 18.70 -14.13 7.20
C THR A 222 19.97 -13.88 6.36
N MET A 223 20.00 -12.81 5.57
CA MET A 223 21.18 -12.40 4.79
C MET A 223 22.21 -11.62 5.62
N GLN A 224 21.97 -11.39 6.92
CA GLN A 224 23.01 -10.90 7.83
C GLN A 224 24.03 -12.02 8.06
N TYR A 225 25.10 -12.01 7.26
CA TYR A 225 26.19 -12.95 7.38
C TYR A 225 26.84 -12.84 8.77
N PRO A 226 27.20 -13.97 9.40
CA PRO A 226 28.02 -13.91 10.60
C PRO A 226 29.32 -13.18 10.26
N GLU A 227 29.64 -12.13 11.02
CA GLU A 227 30.86 -11.36 10.85
C GLU A 227 32.07 -12.32 10.91
N SER A 228 32.67 -12.55 9.74
CA SER A 228 33.92 -13.28 9.48
C SER A 228 34.20 -14.44 10.45
N ASP A 229 33.62 -15.60 10.19
CA ASP A 229 34.27 -16.83 10.62
C ASP A 229 35.49 -17.03 9.70
N GLU A 230 36.70 -16.76 10.21
CA GLU A 230 37.97 -16.79 9.45
C GLU A 230 38.18 -18.10 8.65
N GLN A 231 37.43 -19.15 8.98
CA GLN A 231 37.49 -20.46 8.33
C GLN A 231 36.73 -20.56 6.99
N HIS A 232 35.92 -19.56 6.63
CA HIS A 232 35.07 -19.63 5.44
C HIS A 232 35.21 -18.44 4.47
N GLU A 233 36.19 -17.54 4.65
CA GLU A 233 36.43 -16.39 3.75
C GLU A 233 36.46 -16.80 2.27
N ASP A 234 37.15 -17.91 1.93
CA ASP A 234 37.27 -18.42 0.56
C ASP A 234 35.94 -18.89 -0.06
N CYS A 235 34.91 -19.18 0.73
CA CYS A 235 33.60 -19.63 0.23
C CYS A 235 32.66 -18.47 -0.13
N TYR A 236 32.92 -17.25 0.34
CA TYR A 236 32.02 -16.11 0.16
C TYR A 236 32.25 -15.34 -1.14
N ASP A 237 33.47 -15.36 -1.68
CA ASP A 237 33.86 -14.60 -2.88
C ASP A 237 33.21 -15.12 -4.17
N ASP A 238 32.78 -16.38 -4.20
CA ASP A 238 32.22 -17.02 -5.39
C ASP A 238 30.71 -16.74 -5.58
N ILE A 239 29.94 -16.46 -4.52
CA ILE A 239 28.48 -16.29 -4.59
C ILE A 239 28.04 -15.06 -5.42
N TYR A 240 28.93 -14.08 -5.59
CA TYR A 240 28.62 -12.80 -6.25
C TYR A 240 29.29 -12.58 -7.62
N ARG A 241 29.84 -13.64 -8.24
CA ARG A 241 30.33 -13.64 -9.63
C ARG A 241 29.38 -14.37 -10.58
#